data_AF-A0A4R5C9F4-F1
#
_entry.id   AF-A0A4R5C9F4-F1
#
_cell.length_a   1.000
_cell.length_b   1.000
_cell.length_c   1.000
_cell.angle_alpha   90.00
_cell.angle_beta   90.00
_cell.angle_gamma   90.00
#
_symmetry.space_group_name_H-M   'P 1'
#
loop_
_entity.id
_entity.type
_entity.pdbx_description
1 polymer ?
#
loop_
_entity_poly.entity_id
_entity_poly.type
_entity_poly.pdbx_seq_one_letter_code
_entity_poly.pdbx_strand_id
1 'polypeptide(L)'
;MPHPPRIPHRSRARLLPLLAAASLAAGLLAVPAGGAGAPASAAASSGAAVPAIPTVDPAGQTYLVTLVTGDVVGVSMLPDGRQSAWVESSAATVQPRIYEQDGHVHVVPAAAEPFLRSDRVDERLFDVTYLVQEGYHDGVTAELPLLITPDDDGDAALLAAPAGTRAVRELASIDAVAVTAPKAEVGTVWAQLEAGTIGQVW
;
A
#
# COMPACT_ATOMS: atom_id res chain seq x y z
N MET A 1 -13.42 -26.12 33.61
CA MET A 1 -12.84 -26.57 32.32
C MET A 1 -13.84 -27.45 31.59
N PRO A 2 -14.34 -26.98 30.44
CA PRO A 2 -14.60 -27.87 29.31
C PRO A 2 -13.78 -27.43 28.07
N HIS A 3 -13.23 -28.41 27.38
CA HIS A 3 -12.42 -28.30 26.17
C HIS A 3 -13.22 -27.76 24.95
N PRO A 4 -12.55 -27.07 24.01
CA PRO A 4 -13.19 -26.50 22.82
C PRO A 4 -13.51 -27.55 21.74
N PRO A 5 -14.53 -27.34 20.89
CA PRO A 5 -14.76 -28.17 19.72
C PRO A 5 -13.71 -27.90 18.63
N ARG A 6 -13.04 -28.97 18.18
CA ARG A 6 -12.14 -28.99 17.02
C ARG A 6 -12.96 -29.02 15.73
N ILE A 7 -12.82 -27.99 14.90
CA ILE A 7 -13.39 -27.96 13.54
C ILE A 7 -12.31 -28.42 12.54
N PRO A 8 -12.63 -29.32 11.59
CA PRO A 8 -11.65 -29.98 10.73
C PRO A 8 -11.03 -29.05 9.68
N HIS A 9 -9.71 -29.20 9.49
CA HIS A 9 -8.98 -28.70 8.31
C HIS A 9 -9.56 -29.29 7.02
N ARG A 10 -10.24 -28.46 6.23
CA ARG A 10 -10.51 -28.79 4.83
C ARG A 10 -9.30 -28.39 3.98
N SER A 11 -8.69 -29.43 3.46
CA SER A 11 -7.52 -29.42 2.61
C SER A 11 -7.91 -29.05 1.17
N ARG A 12 -7.08 -28.17 0.59
CA ARG A 12 -6.61 -28.12 -0.81
C ARG A 12 -7.65 -28.29 -1.94
N ALA A 13 -7.80 -27.24 -2.72
CA ALA A 13 -7.97 -27.35 -4.16
C ALA A 13 -6.95 -26.44 -4.87
N ARG A 14 -5.89 -27.06 -5.40
CA ARG A 14 -4.98 -26.50 -6.40
C ARG A 14 -5.58 -26.80 -7.78
N LEU A 15 -5.72 -25.80 -8.67
CA LEU A 15 -5.77 -25.93 -10.14
C LEU A 15 -5.51 -24.52 -10.72
N LEU A 16 -4.25 -24.11 -10.93
CA LEU A 16 -3.46 -24.08 -12.17
C LEU A 16 -3.96 -23.12 -13.30
N PRO A 17 -3.02 -22.49 -14.03
CA PRO A 17 -3.19 -21.24 -14.76
C PRO A 17 -3.53 -21.45 -16.23
N LEU A 18 -4.19 -20.47 -16.86
CA LEU A 18 -4.35 -20.40 -18.30
C LEU A 18 -3.58 -19.19 -18.84
N LEU A 19 -2.39 -19.49 -19.36
CA LEU A 19 -1.62 -18.67 -20.28
C LEU A 19 -2.44 -18.39 -21.54
N ALA A 20 -2.48 -17.12 -21.96
CA ALA A 20 -2.79 -16.76 -23.34
C ALA A 20 -1.81 -15.68 -23.79
N ALA A 21 -0.74 -16.14 -24.45
CA ALA A 21 0.15 -15.33 -25.24
C ALA A 21 -0.50 -15.02 -26.59
N ALA A 22 -0.45 -13.77 -27.04
CA ALA A 22 -0.79 -13.40 -28.41
C ALA A 22 0.31 -12.49 -28.97
N SER A 23 1.09 -13.07 -29.88
CA SER A 23 2.15 -12.43 -30.66
C SER A 23 1.61 -12.18 -32.08
N LEU A 24 1.74 -10.96 -32.61
CA LEU A 24 1.55 -10.64 -34.04
C LEU A 24 2.57 -9.53 -34.37
N ALA A 25 3.72 -9.81 -34.99
CA ALA A 25 3.98 -10.07 -36.41
C ALA A 25 4.01 -8.81 -37.31
N ALA A 26 5.25 -8.47 -37.71
CA ALA A 26 5.75 -7.98 -39.00
C ALA A 26 5.07 -6.80 -39.74
N GLY A 27 5.87 -5.77 -40.01
CA GLY A 27 5.66 -4.80 -41.08
C GLY A 27 6.99 -4.29 -41.61
N LEU A 28 7.49 -4.93 -42.67
CA LEU A 28 8.70 -4.56 -43.41
C LEU A 28 8.29 -3.67 -44.59
N LEU A 29 8.79 -2.43 -44.66
CA LEU A 29 8.76 -1.61 -45.87
C LEU A 29 10.15 -1.03 -46.13
N ALA A 30 10.63 -1.27 -47.35
CA ALA A 30 11.89 -0.79 -47.90
C ALA A 30 11.63 0.32 -48.94
N VAL A 31 12.73 0.82 -49.54
CA VAL A 31 12.88 1.61 -50.81
C VAL A 31 13.21 3.13 -50.56
N PRO A 32 14.08 3.83 -51.34
CA PRO A 32 15.54 3.65 -51.53
C PRO A 32 16.38 4.99 -51.56
N ALA A 33 17.70 4.86 -51.72
CA ALA A 33 18.65 5.70 -52.48
C ALA A 33 18.94 7.20 -52.16
N GLY A 34 20.22 7.47 -51.84
CA GLY A 34 20.99 8.51 -52.56
C GLY A 34 21.63 9.63 -51.71
N GLY A 35 22.96 9.62 -51.57
CA GLY A 35 23.72 10.78 -51.09
C GLY A 35 25.15 10.46 -50.63
N ALA A 36 26.12 10.59 -51.54
CA ALA A 36 27.53 10.39 -51.29
C ALA A 36 28.18 11.55 -50.50
N GLY A 37 29.00 11.23 -49.49
CA GLY A 37 29.87 12.16 -48.77
C GLY A 37 30.97 11.39 -48.02
N ALA A 38 32.22 11.83 -48.18
CA ALA A 38 33.49 11.16 -47.86
C ALA A 38 33.79 10.91 -46.34
N PRO A 39 34.87 10.18 -45.98
CA PRO A 39 34.96 9.40 -44.74
C PRO A 39 35.64 10.16 -43.58
N ALA A 40 35.29 9.78 -42.34
CA ALA A 40 36.10 10.07 -41.16
C ALA A 40 36.17 8.83 -40.25
N SER A 41 37.40 8.44 -39.96
CA SER A 41 37.85 7.28 -39.21
C SER A 41 37.58 7.42 -37.71
N ALA A 42 37.05 6.36 -37.07
CA ALA A 42 37.41 5.98 -35.71
C ALA A 42 36.90 4.55 -35.43
N ALA A 43 37.81 3.59 -35.45
CA ALA A 43 37.59 2.25 -34.91
C ALA A 43 37.55 2.30 -33.39
N ALA A 44 36.51 1.73 -32.78
CA ALA A 44 36.51 1.32 -31.38
C ALA A 44 35.61 0.08 -31.21
N SER A 45 36.29 -1.05 -31.07
CA SER A 45 35.93 -2.35 -30.49
C SER A 45 34.47 -2.62 -30.14
N SER A 46 33.86 -3.56 -30.85
CA SER A 46 32.70 -4.32 -30.37
C SER A 46 33.09 -5.16 -29.15
N GLY A 47 32.91 -4.59 -27.96
CA GLY A 47 32.80 -5.37 -26.73
C GLY A 47 31.43 -6.03 -26.70
N ALA A 48 31.39 -7.37 -26.68
CA ALA A 48 30.18 -8.11 -26.45
C ALA A 48 29.54 -7.64 -25.13
N ALA A 49 28.30 -7.15 -25.20
CA ALA A 49 27.53 -6.78 -24.03
C ALA A 49 27.28 -8.04 -23.19
N VAL A 50 28.04 -8.20 -22.11
CA VAL A 50 27.74 -9.15 -21.05
C VAL A 50 26.40 -8.71 -20.44
N PRO A 51 25.42 -9.60 -20.27
CA PRO A 51 24.18 -9.24 -19.59
C PRO A 51 24.53 -8.74 -18.18
N ALA A 52 24.17 -7.50 -17.88
CA ALA A 52 24.36 -6.92 -16.56
C ALA A 52 23.55 -7.74 -15.56
N ILE A 53 24.24 -8.32 -14.58
CA ILE A 53 23.62 -8.91 -13.39
C ILE A 53 22.95 -7.74 -12.67
N PRO A 54 21.66 -7.81 -12.31
CA PRO A 54 21.01 -6.73 -11.57
C PRO A 54 21.77 -6.51 -10.27
N THR A 55 22.40 -5.34 -10.14
CA THR A 55 23.07 -4.91 -8.92
C THR A 55 21.97 -4.70 -7.88
N VAL A 56 22.02 -5.44 -6.76
CA VAL A 56 21.21 -5.12 -5.58
C VAL A 56 21.72 -3.79 -5.07
N ASP A 57 20.85 -2.77 -5.06
CA ASP A 57 21.21 -1.45 -4.59
C ASP A 57 21.64 -1.53 -3.11
N PRO A 58 22.91 -1.24 -2.78
CA PRO A 58 23.39 -1.35 -1.40
C PRO A 58 22.78 -0.29 -0.48
N ALA A 59 22.06 0.69 -1.05
CA ALA A 59 21.43 1.80 -0.36
C ALA A 59 20.11 1.44 0.33
N GLY A 60 19.55 0.24 0.08
CA GLY A 60 18.21 -0.10 0.53
C GLY A 60 17.12 0.57 -0.31
N GLN A 61 15.86 0.30 0.04
CA GLN A 61 14.69 0.82 -0.65
C GLN A 61 13.99 1.87 0.20
N THR A 62 13.50 2.93 -0.44
CA THR A 62 12.71 3.98 0.22
C THR A 62 11.29 4.01 -0.32
N TYR A 63 10.33 4.13 0.58
CA TYR A 63 8.90 4.13 0.29
C TYR A 63 8.25 5.36 0.91
N LEU A 64 7.21 5.87 0.24
CA LEU A 64 6.29 6.85 0.81
C LEU A 64 4.98 6.15 1.16
N VAL A 65 4.45 6.42 2.34
CA VAL A 65 3.21 5.85 2.83
C VAL A 65 2.32 6.98 3.31
N THR A 66 1.20 7.18 2.64
CA THR A 66 0.11 8.01 3.17
C THR A 66 -0.68 7.21 4.22
N LEU A 67 -0.68 7.68 5.46
CA LEU A 67 -1.43 7.10 6.57
C LEU A 67 -2.92 7.47 6.49
N VAL A 68 -3.76 6.75 7.24
CA VAL A 68 -5.21 7.03 7.32
C VAL A 68 -5.52 8.45 7.83
N THR A 69 -4.63 9.05 8.61
CA THR A 69 -4.73 10.45 9.08
C THR A 69 -4.44 11.48 7.98
N GLY A 70 -3.93 11.05 6.82
CA GLY A 70 -3.46 11.91 5.74
C GLY A 70 -1.99 12.34 5.87
N ASP A 71 -1.30 11.96 6.94
CA ASP A 71 0.14 12.20 7.09
C ASP A 71 0.92 11.32 6.09
N VAL A 72 1.98 11.85 5.51
CA VAL A 72 2.88 11.11 4.60
C VAL A 72 4.18 10.80 5.32
N VAL A 73 4.51 9.52 5.36
CA VAL A 73 5.68 8.98 6.05
C VAL A 73 6.65 8.37 5.04
N GLY A 74 7.92 8.73 5.15
CA GLY A 74 9.01 8.06 4.46
C GLY A 74 9.49 6.87 5.27
N VAL A 75 9.72 5.74 4.60
CA VAL A 75 10.24 4.50 5.21
C VAL A 75 11.44 4.03 4.40
N SER A 76 12.57 3.81 5.06
CA SER A 76 13.74 3.18 4.45
C SER A 76 13.90 1.76 5.00
N MET A 77 14.11 0.80 4.11
CA MET A 77 14.36 -0.60 4.43
C MET A 77 15.68 -1.03 3.81
N LEU A 78 16.64 -1.41 4.65
CA LEU A 78 17.96 -1.87 4.22
C LEU A 78 17.96 -3.39 3.97
N PRO A 79 18.87 -3.91 3.13
CA PRO A 79 18.96 -5.35 2.83
C PRO A 79 19.30 -6.22 4.04
N ASP A 80 19.86 -5.63 5.10
CA ASP A 80 20.20 -6.29 6.37
C ASP A 80 19.02 -6.37 7.35
N GLY A 81 17.84 -5.90 6.94
CA GLY A 81 16.62 -5.90 7.74
C GLY A 81 16.44 -4.68 8.64
N ARG A 82 17.41 -3.75 8.67
CA ARG A 82 17.26 -2.49 9.40
C ARG A 82 16.26 -1.57 8.71
N GLN A 83 15.46 -0.89 9.52
CA GLN A 83 14.41 0.00 9.03
C GLN A 83 14.47 1.35 9.73
N SER A 84 14.05 2.41 9.05
CA SER A 84 13.86 3.73 9.64
C SER A 84 12.64 4.42 9.02
N ALA A 85 11.96 5.25 9.79
CA ALA A 85 10.84 6.04 9.32
C ALA A 85 10.97 7.51 9.75
N TRP A 86 10.43 8.40 8.93
CA TRP A 86 10.37 9.83 9.20
C TRP A 86 9.12 10.43 8.57
N VAL A 87 8.70 11.59 9.08
CA VAL A 87 7.55 12.31 8.51
C VAL A 87 8.02 13.16 7.34
N GLU A 88 7.40 12.98 6.19
CA GLU A 88 7.61 13.81 5.00
C GLU A 88 6.62 14.98 4.97
N SER A 89 5.36 14.71 5.30
CA SER A 89 4.31 15.72 5.36
C SER A 89 3.35 15.40 6.48
N SER A 90 2.95 16.42 7.25
CA SER A 90 1.91 16.28 8.27
C SER A 90 1.10 17.56 8.38
N ALA A 91 -0.19 17.42 8.61
CA ALA A 91 -1.06 18.54 8.96
C ALA A 91 -0.90 18.92 10.45
N ALA A 92 -0.36 18.03 11.28
CA ALA A 92 -0.18 18.25 12.70
C ALA A 92 1.11 19.03 13.00
N THR A 93 1.06 19.91 13.99
CA THR A 93 2.24 20.61 14.50
C THR A 93 3.07 19.73 15.45
N VAL A 94 2.44 18.72 16.05
CA VAL A 94 3.06 17.82 17.02
C VAL A 94 3.70 16.64 16.28
N GLN A 95 4.95 16.33 16.61
CA GLN A 95 5.67 15.19 16.04
C GLN A 95 4.98 13.86 16.42
N PRO A 96 4.90 12.90 15.50
CA PRO A 96 4.36 11.58 15.80
C PRO A 96 5.30 10.79 16.71
N ARG A 97 4.75 9.78 17.37
CA ARG A 97 5.51 8.77 18.09
C ARG A 97 5.98 7.70 17.09
N ILE A 98 7.30 7.55 16.95
CA ILE A 98 7.92 6.52 16.12
C ILE A 98 8.59 5.50 17.03
N TYR A 99 8.27 4.23 16.85
CA TYR A 99 8.85 3.14 17.65
C TYR A 99 8.86 1.83 16.86
N GLU A 100 9.67 0.89 17.32
CA GLU A 100 9.72 -0.47 16.78
C GLU A 100 9.02 -1.43 17.74
N GLN A 101 8.17 -2.30 17.21
CA GLN A 101 7.49 -3.36 17.95
C GLN A 101 7.47 -4.61 17.06
N ASP A 102 7.85 -5.77 17.61
CA ASP A 102 7.85 -7.06 16.89
C ASP A 102 8.61 -7.06 15.54
N GLY A 103 9.63 -6.20 15.41
CA GLY A 103 10.42 -6.05 14.17
C GLY A 103 9.76 -5.15 13.10
N HIS A 104 8.67 -4.50 13.46
CA HIS A 104 7.91 -3.57 12.64
C HIS A 104 8.06 -2.15 13.18
N VAL A 105 8.17 -1.18 12.28
CA VAL A 105 8.22 0.24 12.61
C VAL A 105 6.80 0.79 12.58
N HIS A 106 6.39 1.41 13.69
CA HIS A 106 5.12 2.11 13.81
C HIS A 106 5.35 3.62 13.84
N VAL A 107 4.51 4.35 13.12
CA VAL A 107 4.47 5.82 13.14
C VAL A 107 3.07 6.24 13.53
N VAL A 108 2.90 6.68 14.78
CA VAL A 108 1.61 7.06 15.36
C VAL A 108 1.51 8.58 15.46
N PRO A 109 0.71 9.24 14.62
CA PRO A 109 0.41 10.67 14.76
C PRO A 109 -0.24 10.98 16.10
N ALA A 110 0.04 12.17 16.64
CA ALA A 110 -0.54 12.60 17.93
C ALA A 110 -2.08 12.59 17.90
N ALA A 111 -2.69 12.89 16.75
CA ALA A 111 -4.14 12.84 16.56
C ALA A 111 -4.72 11.43 16.68
N ALA A 112 -3.94 10.39 16.37
CA ALA A 112 -4.38 8.99 16.40
C ALA A 112 -4.33 8.37 17.80
N GLU A 113 -3.49 8.88 18.71
CA GLU A 113 -3.37 8.33 20.07
C GLU A 113 -4.69 8.17 20.84
N PRO A 114 -5.63 9.13 20.87
CA PRO A 114 -6.89 8.95 21.56
C PRO A 114 -7.75 7.83 20.95
N PHE A 115 -7.73 7.66 19.62
CA PHE A 115 -8.54 6.66 18.92
C PHE A 115 -7.95 5.24 19.01
N LEU A 116 -6.62 5.13 19.09
CA LEU A 116 -5.96 3.88 19.40
C LEU A 116 -6.27 3.43 20.83
N ARG A 117 -6.28 4.36 21.80
CA ARG A 117 -6.59 4.05 23.20
C ARG A 117 -8.04 3.65 23.43
N SER A 118 -8.96 4.04 22.55
CA SER A 118 -10.37 3.68 22.62
C SER A 118 -10.75 2.53 21.68
N ASP A 119 -9.76 1.85 21.08
CA ASP A 119 -9.97 0.78 20.09
C ASP A 119 -10.87 1.20 18.91
N ARG A 120 -10.89 2.50 18.59
CA ARG A 120 -11.65 3.06 17.46
C ARG A 120 -10.85 2.99 16.16
N VAL A 121 -9.54 2.89 16.24
CA VAL A 121 -8.65 2.72 15.09
C VAL A 121 -7.70 1.57 15.38
N ASP A 122 -7.50 0.70 14.39
CA ASP A 122 -6.54 -0.40 14.48
C ASP A 122 -5.09 0.11 14.34
N GLU A 123 -4.21 -0.38 15.22
CA GLU A 123 -2.79 -0.02 15.25
C GLU A 123 -2.03 -0.39 13.96
N ARG A 124 -2.50 -1.40 13.22
CA ARG A 124 -1.89 -1.85 11.95
C ARG A 124 -1.98 -0.80 10.86
N LEU A 125 -2.91 0.15 10.95
CA LEU A 125 -2.98 1.30 10.05
C LEU A 125 -1.82 2.29 10.25
N PHE A 126 -1.02 2.09 11.30
CA PHE A 126 0.18 2.87 11.63
C PHE A 126 1.46 2.03 11.61
N ASP A 127 1.36 0.73 11.32
CA ASP A 127 2.49 -0.14 11.06
C ASP A 127 2.98 0.10 9.62
N VAL A 128 3.98 0.97 9.47
CA VAL A 128 4.46 1.36 8.15
C VAL A 128 5.27 0.25 7.48
N THR A 129 5.82 -0.67 8.27
CA THR A 129 6.47 -1.87 7.77
C THR A 129 5.47 -2.79 7.10
N TYR A 130 4.34 -3.08 7.76
CA TYR A 130 3.24 -3.86 7.21
C TYR A 130 2.64 -3.20 5.97
N LEU A 131 2.36 -1.89 6.02
CA LEU A 131 1.77 -1.16 4.89
C LEU A 131 2.68 -1.22 3.65
N VAL A 132 3.99 -1.12 3.82
CA VAL A 132 4.94 -1.28 2.69
C VAL A 132 4.92 -2.72 2.17
N GLN A 133 4.99 -3.73 3.04
CA GLN A 133 5.04 -5.14 2.65
C GLN A 133 3.78 -5.60 1.91
N GLU A 134 2.61 -5.11 2.31
CA GLU A 134 1.32 -5.39 1.65
C GLU A 134 1.09 -4.55 0.39
N GLY A 135 2.03 -3.66 0.04
CA GLY A 135 1.94 -2.84 -1.16
C GLY A 135 1.01 -1.63 -1.04
N TYR A 136 0.65 -1.23 0.19
CA TYR A 136 -0.13 -0.02 0.48
C TYR A 136 0.71 1.27 0.50
N HIS A 137 1.93 1.25 -0.03
CA HIS A 137 2.74 2.45 -0.22
C HIS A 137 2.38 3.19 -1.52
N ASP A 138 2.72 4.47 -1.60
CA ASP A 138 2.21 5.42 -2.61
C ASP A 138 2.76 5.14 -4.02
N GLY A 139 3.88 4.40 -4.09
CA GLY A 139 4.47 3.95 -5.36
C GLY A 139 3.75 2.77 -6.02
N VAL A 140 2.86 2.06 -5.31
CA VAL A 140 2.13 0.89 -5.84
C VAL A 140 0.64 1.14 -5.94
N THR A 141 0.05 1.81 -4.96
CA THR A 141 -1.39 2.09 -4.94
C THR A 141 -1.69 3.50 -4.47
N ALA A 142 -2.68 4.12 -5.12
CA ALA A 142 -3.29 5.38 -4.71
C ALA A 142 -4.49 5.18 -3.78
N GLU A 143 -4.80 3.93 -3.42
CA GLU A 143 -5.99 3.53 -2.69
C GLU A 143 -5.60 2.70 -1.47
N LEU A 144 -6.30 2.94 -0.36
CA LEU A 144 -6.17 2.22 0.90
C LEU A 144 -7.49 1.48 1.19
N PRO A 145 -7.50 0.13 1.20
CA PRO A 145 -8.67 -0.62 1.64
C PRO A 145 -8.83 -0.48 3.15
N LEU A 146 -10.06 -0.23 3.59
CA LEU A 146 -10.42 -0.04 4.98
C LEU A 146 -11.72 -0.79 5.30
N LEU A 147 -11.87 -1.16 6.55
CA LEU A 147 -13.08 -1.70 7.13
C LEU A 147 -13.62 -0.67 8.12
N ILE A 148 -14.89 -0.32 7.95
CA ILE A 148 -15.52 0.77 8.69
C ILE A 148 -16.77 0.26 9.38
N THR A 149 -16.94 0.55 10.67
CA THR A 149 -18.18 0.29 11.40
C THR A 149 -18.97 1.56 11.65
N PRO A 150 -20.30 1.46 11.79
CA PRO A 150 -21.12 2.53 12.36
C PRO A 150 -20.67 2.90 13.77
N ASP A 151 -21.03 4.11 14.21
CA ASP A 151 -21.03 4.41 15.63
C ASP A 151 -22.01 3.50 16.39
N ASP A 152 -21.89 3.44 17.71
CA ASP A 152 -22.55 2.42 18.56
C ASP A 152 -24.09 2.38 18.46
N ASP A 153 -24.74 3.39 17.86
CA ASP A 153 -26.18 3.47 17.64
C ASP A 153 -26.61 3.20 16.17
N GLY A 154 -25.67 2.93 15.27
CA GLY A 154 -25.88 2.80 13.82
C GLY A 154 -25.87 1.36 13.29
N ASP A 155 -26.63 1.11 12.22
CA ASP A 155 -26.66 -0.19 11.53
C ASP A 155 -25.74 -0.15 10.29
N ALA A 156 -24.89 -1.16 10.12
CA ALA A 156 -23.94 -1.23 9.01
C ALA A 156 -24.62 -1.32 7.64
N ALA A 157 -25.81 -1.93 7.58
CA ALA A 157 -26.62 -1.96 6.37
C ALA A 157 -27.18 -0.58 5.99
N LEU A 158 -27.25 0.35 6.95
CA LEU A 158 -27.65 1.73 6.74
C LEU A 158 -26.46 2.67 6.48
N LEU A 159 -25.23 2.21 6.74
CA LEU A 159 -24.04 2.99 6.41
C LEU A 159 -23.84 3.01 4.89
N ALA A 160 -24.27 4.10 4.26
CA ALA A 160 -23.76 4.45 2.94
C ALA A 160 -22.23 4.55 2.99
N ALA A 161 -21.56 4.33 1.85
CA ALA A 161 -20.12 4.53 1.74
C ALA A 161 -19.75 5.90 2.34
N PRO A 162 -18.90 5.97 3.38
CA PRO A 162 -18.50 7.24 3.97
C PRO A 162 -17.90 8.18 2.92
N ALA A 163 -17.98 9.48 3.18
CA ALA A 163 -17.46 10.48 2.25
C ALA A 163 -15.96 10.24 2.02
N GLY A 164 -15.50 10.40 0.78
CA GLY A 164 -14.11 10.10 0.43
C GLY A 164 -13.81 8.60 0.30
N THR A 165 -14.83 7.72 0.31
CA THR A 165 -14.66 6.28 0.11
C THR A 165 -15.56 5.74 -0.99
N ARG A 166 -15.19 4.57 -1.50
CA ARG A 166 -16.03 3.74 -2.36
C ARG A 166 -16.37 2.45 -1.62
N ALA A 167 -17.65 2.20 -1.39
CA ALA A 167 -18.07 0.91 -0.85
C ALA A 167 -17.74 -0.22 -1.83
N VAL A 168 -17.07 -1.24 -1.29
CA VAL A 168 -16.77 -2.48 -2.01
C VAL A 168 -17.81 -3.53 -1.64
N ARG A 169 -18.06 -3.71 -0.34
CA ARG A 169 -18.93 -4.78 0.15
C ARG A 169 -19.37 -4.56 1.59
N GLU A 170 -20.63 -4.85 1.88
CA GLU A 170 -21.14 -4.97 3.25
C GLU A 170 -20.77 -6.33 3.87
N LEU A 171 -20.37 -6.29 5.14
CA LEU A 171 -20.00 -7.45 5.95
C LEU A 171 -20.94 -7.58 7.15
N ALA A 172 -22.19 -7.95 6.89
CA ALA A 172 -23.25 -8.09 7.90
C ALA A 172 -22.94 -9.06 9.06
N SER A 173 -21.92 -9.92 8.96
CA SER A 173 -21.53 -10.81 10.08
C SER A 173 -20.73 -10.11 11.18
N ILE A 174 -20.20 -8.91 10.89
CA ILE A 174 -19.37 -8.12 11.79
C ILE A 174 -19.81 -6.65 11.82
N ASP A 175 -21.01 -6.37 11.30
CA ASP A 175 -21.60 -5.02 11.23
C ASP A 175 -20.62 -3.96 10.69
N ALA A 176 -19.91 -4.30 9.61
CA ALA A 176 -18.92 -3.43 8.98
C ALA A 176 -19.13 -3.30 7.47
N VAL A 177 -18.58 -2.24 6.89
CA VAL A 177 -18.51 -2.01 5.45
C VAL A 177 -17.05 -2.01 5.02
N ALA A 178 -16.71 -2.87 4.06
CA ALA A 178 -15.44 -2.82 3.36
C ALA A 178 -15.49 -1.73 2.32
N VAL A 179 -14.55 -0.79 2.42
CA VAL A 179 -14.44 0.35 1.52
C VAL A 179 -13.03 0.46 0.98
N THR A 180 -12.90 1.23 -0.08
CA THR A 180 -11.62 1.71 -0.58
C THR A 180 -11.60 3.23 -0.46
N ALA A 181 -10.58 3.77 0.21
CA ALA A 181 -10.36 5.20 0.33
C ALA A 181 -9.19 5.60 -0.59
N PRO A 182 -9.39 6.51 -1.56
CA PRO A 182 -8.27 7.16 -2.23
C PRO A 182 -7.39 7.85 -1.17
N LYS A 183 -6.06 7.74 -1.29
CA LYS A 183 -5.11 8.36 -0.36
C LYS A 183 -5.21 9.88 -0.29
N ALA A 184 -5.71 10.52 -1.35
CA ALA A 184 -6.02 11.95 -1.34
C ALA A 184 -7.24 12.30 -0.46
N GLU A 185 -8.08 11.32 -0.14
CA GLU A 185 -9.36 11.45 0.57
C GLU A 185 -9.35 10.83 1.96
N VAL A 186 -8.27 10.15 2.39
CA VAL A 186 -8.20 9.54 3.73
C VAL A 186 -8.36 10.57 4.84
N GLY A 187 -7.93 11.83 4.62
CA GLY A 187 -8.20 12.93 5.54
C GLY A 187 -9.70 13.23 5.72
N THR A 188 -10.51 13.03 4.67
CA THR A 188 -11.98 13.12 4.75
C THR A 188 -12.53 12.02 5.64
N VAL A 189 -12.05 10.78 5.47
CA VAL A 189 -12.44 9.63 6.31
C VAL A 189 -12.06 9.87 7.77
N TRP A 190 -10.84 10.36 8.00
CA TRP A 190 -10.34 10.69 9.34
C TRP A 190 -11.19 11.76 10.02
N ALA A 191 -11.57 12.82 9.30
CA ALA A 191 -12.44 13.87 9.84
C ALA A 191 -13.83 13.32 10.24
N GLN A 192 -14.36 12.32 9.54
CA GLN A 192 -15.62 11.68 9.92
C GLN A 192 -15.49 10.83 11.19
N LEU A 193 -14.35 10.17 11.38
CA LEU A 193 -14.04 9.47 12.62
C LEU A 193 -13.94 10.46 13.79
N GLU A 194 -13.23 11.59 13.61
CA GLU A 194 -13.11 12.64 14.63
C GLU A 194 -14.45 13.27 14.98
N ALA A 195 -15.34 13.44 13.99
CA ALA A 195 -16.70 13.91 14.19
C ALA A 195 -17.64 12.85 14.80
N GLY A 196 -17.19 11.61 14.96
CA GLY A 196 -17.99 10.50 15.48
C GLY A 196 -19.08 10.00 14.52
N THR A 197 -19.02 10.38 13.24
CA THR A 197 -19.95 9.89 12.20
C THR A 197 -19.68 8.44 11.80
N ILE A 198 -18.43 8.01 11.99
CA ILE A 198 -17.97 6.64 11.82
C ILE A 198 -17.57 6.13 13.19
N GLY A 199 -17.92 4.87 13.48
CA GLY A 199 -17.46 4.12 14.65
C GLY A 199 -15.98 3.82 14.56
N GLN A 200 -15.63 2.66 14.02
CA GLN A 200 -14.25 2.18 14.01
C GLN A 200 -13.69 2.08 12.60
N VAL A 201 -12.36 2.12 12.48
CA VAL A 201 -11.62 2.00 11.21
C VAL A 201 -10.46 1.02 11.37
N TRP A 202 -10.34 0.02 10.50
CA TRP A 202 -9.25 -0.98 10.51
C TRP A 202 -8.89 -1.57 9.14
#